data_AF-A0A9W3DEW5-F1
#
_entry.id   AF-A0A9W3DEW5-F1
#
_cell.length_a   1.000
_cell.length_b   1.000
_cell.length_c   1.000
_cell.angle_alpha   90.00
_cell.angle_beta   90.00
_cell.angle_gamma   90.00
#
_symmetry.space_group_name_H-M   'P 1'
#
loop_
_entity.id
_entity.type
_entity.pdbx_description
1 polymer ?
#
loop_
_entity_poly.entity_id
_entity_poly.type
_entity_poly.pdbx_seq_one_letter_code
_entity_poly.pdbx_strand_id
1 'polypeptide(L)'
;MTDEERWEIYHALLARSINGKLKEYHTTEVSNLFSVPLQTVQKIWRRAKNTPNGEAVDVSHKRKGNCGRKKNHIDLSRIVDVPLRRRKTLQSLAASLDMSCTSLFRCLKDGLIKRHTNAIKPSLTENTMRVRLEFCIFMLDRSTMPDHPKFNVMHDVVHIDEKWFYMTKRQSLIIFIPLKKLHRIALVKVHPVQRKIRNRAAGTMELKPMTSIKREDIKEFLIEKVLPRIRERWPREDFGKPIYIQQDNARTHVDPTDEYFRAAASQQGFDIRLMCQPPNSPDLNILDLGFFNAIQTLQHEVCPKTTEELVYAVKNSFDEYSSKHVNRIFLTLQSCMKETMKVRGSNDYKIPHLKKAIMEK
;
A
#
# COMPACT_ATOMS: atom_id res chain seq x y z
N MET A 1 29.13 -27.66 22.90
CA MET A 1 29.97 -28.28 21.88
C MET A 1 29.35 -28.08 20.51
N THR A 2 29.95 -27.23 19.69
CA THR A 2 29.50 -26.87 18.34
C THR A 2 29.79 -28.01 17.35
N ASP A 3 29.29 -27.90 16.10
CA ASP A 3 29.61 -28.89 15.06
C ASP A 3 31.10 -28.80 14.64
N GLU A 4 31.68 -27.60 14.66
CA GLU A 4 33.11 -27.35 14.38
C GLU A 4 34.02 -28.03 15.40
N GLU A 5 33.77 -27.84 16.70
CA GLU A 5 34.54 -28.51 17.76
C GLU A 5 34.46 -30.05 17.66
N ARG A 6 33.33 -30.60 17.18
CA ARG A 6 33.17 -32.04 16.96
C ARG A 6 34.01 -32.55 15.80
N TRP A 7 34.15 -31.73 14.76
CA TRP A 7 35.02 -31.99 13.62
C TRP A 7 36.50 -31.95 14.02
N GLU A 8 36.91 -30.99 14.83
CA GLU A 8 38.29 -30.91 15.34
C GLU A 8 38.66 -32.13 16.19
N ILE A 9 37.77 -32.54 17.09
CA ILE A 9 37.94 -33.77 17.89
C ILE A 9 38.05 -35.00 16.97
N TYR A 10 37.24 -35.08 15.91
CA TYR A 10 37.32 -36.16 14.94
C TYR A 10 38.65 -36.17 14.18
N HIS A 11 39.13 -35.03 13.69
CA HIS A 11 40.42 -34.92 13.03
C HIS A 11 41.59 -35.29 13.94
N ALA A 12 41.54 -34.89 15.22
CA ALA A 12 42.55 -35.24 16.21
C ALA A 12 42.61 -36.74 16.50
N LEU A 13 41.47 -37.43 16.45
CA LEU A 13 41.38 -38.89 16.56
C LEU A 13 41.86 -39.56 15.27
N LEU A 14 41.48 -39.04 14.10
CA LEU A 14 41.89 -39.59 12.80
C LEU A 14 43.41 -39.58 12.64
N ALA A 15 44.06 -38.47 13.01
CA ALA A 15 45.52 -38.32 12.98
C ALA A 15 46.27 -39.30 13.91
N ARG A 16 45.59 -39.83 14.94
CA ARG A 16 46.14 -40.81 15.89
C ARG A 16 45.71 -42.25 15.57
N SER A 17 44.91 -42.46 14.53
CA SER A 17 44.45 -43.79 14.14
C SER A 17 45.46 -44.46 13.22
N ILE A 18 45.74 -45.74 13.48
CA ILE A 18 46.60 -46.57 12.63
C ILE A 18 45.71 -47.64 11.99
N ASN A 19 45.63 -47.67 10.67
CA ASN A 19 44.77 -48.58 9.90
C ASN A 19 43.29 -48.54 10.35
N GLY A 20 42.78 -47.35 10.69
CA GLY A 20 41.40 -47.16 11.15
C GLY A 20 41.10 -47.72 12.55
N LYS A 21 42.13 -48.09 13.32
CA LYS A 21 42.02 -48.56 14.71
C LYS A 21 42.66 -47.55 15.67
N LEU A 22 41.98 -47.30 16.78
CA LEU A 22 42.48 -46.51 17.90
C LEU A 22 42.73 -47.43 19.09
N LYS A 23 43.88 -47.26 19.74
CA LYS A 23 44.14 -47.78 21.08
C LYS A 23 43.39 -46.94 22.13
N GLU A 24 43.06 -47.56 23.26
CA GLU A 24 42.20 -46.98 24.30
C GLU A 24 42.71 -45.64 24.83
N TYR A 25 44.03 -45.53 25.05
CA TYR A 25 44.67 -44.31 25.56
C TYR A 25 44.54 -43.09 24.62
N HIS A 26 44.44 -43.28 23.29
CA HIS A 26 44.27 -42.16 22.37
C HIS A 26 42.96 -41.40 22.58
N THR A 27 41.91 -42.09 23.03
CA THR A 27 40.65 -41.42 23.37
C THR A 27 40.76 -40.59 24.65
N THR A 28 41.60 -41.04 25.60
CA THR A 28 41.92 -40.32 26.84
C THR A 28 42.78 -39.09 26.57
N GLU A 29 43.79 -39.20 25.69
CA GLU A 29 44.61 -38.07 25.25
C GLU A 29 43.77 -36.97 24.59
N VAL A 30 42.88 -37.33 23.66
CA VAL A 30 42.00 -36.37 22.98
C VAL A 30 40.96 -35.80 23.95
N SER A 31 40.47 -36.60 24.89
CA SER A 31 39.56 -36.14 25.96
C SER A 31 40.21 -35.04 26.82
N ASN A 32 41.46 -35.24 27.23
CA ASN A 32 42.23 -34.26 27.99
C ASN A 32 42.56 -33.03 27.16
N LEU A 33 42.99 -33.20 25.90
CA LEU A 33 43.37 -32.11 24.99
C LEU A 33 42.23 -31.11 24.76
N PHE A 34 41.01 -31.61 24.57
CA PHE A 34 39.84 -30.76 24.32
C PHE A 34 39.01 -30.48 25.59
N SER A 35 39.42 -30.99 26.76
CA SER A 35 38.65 -30.91 28.02
C SER A 35 37.20 -31.38 27.88
N VAL A 36 36.97 -32.43 27.08
CA VAL A 36 35.65 -32.99 26.80
C VAL A 36 35.55 -34.38 27.43
N PRO A 37 34.41 -34.78 28.04
CA PRO A 37 34.27 -36.12 28.63
C PRO A 37 34.58 -37.26 27.65
N LEU A 38 35.31 -38.28 28.11
CA LEU A 38 35.75 -39.44 27.33
C LEU A 38 34.61 -40.09 26.51
N GLN A 39 33.43 -40.22 27.12
CA GLN A 39 32.25 -40.78 26.46
C GLN A 39 31.83 -39.99 25.22
N THR A 40 32.01 -38.67 25.22
CA THR A 40 31.66 -37.80 24.09
C THR A 40 32.62 -37.99 22.92
N VAL A 41 33.93 -38.08 23.21
CA VAL A 41 34.99 -38.39 22.24
C VAL A 41 34.74 -39.76 21.59
N GLN A 42 34.48 -40.79 22.40
CA GLN A 42 34.15 -42.14 21.92
C GLN A 42 32.84 -42.20 21.13
N LYS A 43 31.84 -41.38 21.49
CA LYS A 43 30.58 -41.26 20.71
C LYS A 43 30.82 -40.61 19.35
N ILE A 44 31.71 -39.62 19.25
CA ILE A 44 32.10 -39.00 17.97
C ILE A 44 32.80 -40.04 17.09
N TRP A 45 33.79 -40.76 17.62
CA TRP A 45 34.51 -41.78 16.86
C TRP A 45 33.59 -42.90 16.33
N ARG A 46 32.71 -43.43 17.19
CA ARG A 46 31.74 -44.45 16.78
C ARG A 46 30.80 -43.96 15.68
N ARG A 47 30.43 -42.68 15.67
CA ARG A 47 29.60 -42.11 14.61
C ARG A 47 30.33 -42.10 13.28
N ALA A 48 31.59 -41.65 13.28
CA ALA A 48 32.40 -41.63 12.08
C ALA A 48 32.63 -43.02 11.49
N LYS A 49 32.82 -44.03 12.34
CA LYS A 49 33.00 -45.43 11.90
C LYS A 49 31.72 -46.06 11.32
N ASN A 50 30.56 -45.57 11.74
CA ASN A 50 29.26 -46.06 11.28
C ASN A 50 28.77 -45.36 10.00
N THR A 51 29.54 -44.44 9.43
CA THR A 51 29.24 -43.85 8.12
C THR A 51 29.50 -44.89 7.02
N PRO A 52 28.56 -45.12 6.08
CA PRO A 52 28.75 -46.05 4.97
C PRO A 52 29.98 -45.69 4.12
N ASN A 53 30.68 -46.71 3.61
CA ASN A 53 31.83 -46.51 2.72
C ASN A 53 31.38 -45.74 1.46
N GLY A 54 31.91 -44.53 1.26
CA GLY A 54 31.63 -43.68 0.09
C GLY A 54 30.80 -42.42 0.39
N GLU A 55 30.26 -42.27 1.59
CA GLU A 55 29.59 -41.04 2.03
C GLU A 55 30.51 -40.17 2.91
N ALA A 56 30.29 -38.85 2.89
CA ALA A 56 31.02 -37.93 3.75
C ALA A 56 30.72 -38.22 5.23
N VAL A 57 31.77 -38.29 6.05
CA VAL A 57 31.66 -38.55 7.49
C VAL A 57 30.88 -37.43 8.18
N ASP A 58 29.78 -37.75 8.85
CA ASP A 58 28.98 -36.80 9.63
C ASP A 58 29.12 -37.02 11.15
N VAL A 59 29.84 -36.11 11.80
CA VAL A 59 30.02 -36.08 13.27
C VAL A 59 29.11 -35.06 13.97
N SER A 60 28.21 -34.42 13.23
CA SER A 60 27.35 -33.34 13.73
C SER A 60 26.44 -33.75 14.89
N HIS A 61 25.94 -32.74 15.60
CA HIS A 61 25.09 -32.96 16.74
C HIS A 61 23.66 -33.36 16.33
N LYS A 62 23.27 -34.64 16.50
CA LYS A 62 21.92 -35.17 16.18
C LYS A 62 20.72 -34.46 16.83
N ARG A 63 20.91 -33.55 17.79
CA ARG A 63 19.82 -32.70 18.31
C ARG A 63 19.40 -31.60 17.32
N LYS A 64 20.31 -31.16 16.46
CA LYS A 64 20.03 -30.21 15.39
C LYS A 64 19.05 -30.89 14.42
N GLY A 65 17.83 -30.37 14.31
CA GLY A 65 16.75 -30.94 13.49
C GLY A 65 15.86 -32.00 14.17
N ASN A 66 16.37 -32.74 15.16
CA ASN A 66 15.55 -33.75 15.90
C ASN A 66 15.00 -33.25 17.24
N CYS A 67 15.35 -32.04 17.64
CA CYS A 67 14.82 -31.41 18.86
C CYS A 67 13.69 -30.45 18.56
N GLY A 68 12.73 -30.40 19.49
CA GLY A 68 11.54 -29.57 19.39
C GLY A 68 10.33 -30.33 18.85
N ARG A 69 9.18 -29.67 18.88
CA ARG A 69 7.92 -30.21 18.38
C ARG A 69 7.99 -30.32 16.85
N LYS A 70 7.80 -31.52 16.30
CA LYS A 70 7.68 -31.72 14.85
C LYS A 70 6.55 -30.85 14.30
N LYS A 71 6.78 -30.15 13.18
CA LYS A 71 5.74 -29.36 12.53
C LYS A 71 4.69 -30.30 11.94
N ASN A 72 3.42 -30.05 12.24
CA ASN A 72 2.33 -30.75 11.57
C ASN A 72 2.30 -30.29 10.11
N HIS A 73 2.26 -31.23 9.18
CA HIS A 73 2.05 -30.92 7.76
C HIS A 73 0.64 -30.36 7.60
N ILE A 74 0.53 -29.09 7.18
CA ILE A 74 -0.73 -28.44 6.91
C ILE A 74 -0.93 -28.53 5.40
N ASP A 75 -1.98 -29.25 4.98
CA ASP A 75 -2.36 -29.28 3.58
C ASP A 75 -3.08 -27.98 3.20
N LEU A 76 -2.31 -27.06 2.61
CA LEU A 76 -2.78 -25.76 2.16
C LEU A 76 -3.53 -25.81 0.83
N SER A 77 -3.50 -26.95 0.11
CA SER A 77 -4.21 -27.12 -1.16
C SER A 77 -5.73 -26.95 -0.99
N ARG A 78 -6.27 -27.41 0.15
CA ARG A 78 -7.67 -27.28 0.57
C ARG A 78 -8.16 -25.84 0.65
N ILE A 79 -7.26 -24.85 0.73
CA ILE A 79 -7.64 -23.43 0.70
C ILE A 79 -8.31 -23.10 -0.64
N VAL A 80 -7.91 -23.74 -1.74
CA VAL A 80 -8.45 -23.49 -3.09
C VAL A 80 -9.92 -23.90 -3.21
N ASP A 81 -10.38 -24.86 -2.40
CA ASP A 81 -11.76 -25.36 -2.43
C ASP A 81 -12.71 -24.59 -1.50
N VAL A 82 -12.18 -23.89 -0.49
CA VAL A 82 -13.00 -23.13 0.47
C VAL A 82 -13.76 -22.01 -0.25
N PRO A 83 -15.08 -21.86 -0.16
CA PRO A 83 -15.77 -20.75 -0.80
C PRO A 83 -15.19 -19.40 -0.35
N LEU A 84 -15.01 -18.53 -1.31
CA LEU A 84 -14.41 -17.21 -1.18
C LEU A 84 -14.98 -16.36 -0.03
N ARG A 85 -16.29 -16.49 0.23
CA ARG A 85 -17.01 -15.88 1.35
C ARG A 85 -16.42 -16.25 2.72
N ARG A 86 -15.79 -17.42 2.85
CA ARG A 86 -15.21 -17.92 4.08
C ARG A 86 -13.69 -17.69 4.20
N ARG A 87 -13.04 -17.08 3.20
CA ARG A 87 -11.59 -16.76 3.23
C ARG A 87 -11.26 -15.34 3.72
N LYS A 88 -12.26 -14.59 4.21
CA LYS A 88 -12.15 -13.16 4.57
C LYS A 88 -11.25 -12.88 5.76
N THR A 89 -11.49 -13.64 6.83
CA THR A 89 -10.80 -13.50 8.11
C THR A 89 -10.09 -14.80 8.40
N LEU A 90 -8.99 -14.72 9.15
CA LEU A 90 -8.29 -15.93 9.60
C LEU A 90 -9.24 -16.85 10.38
N GLN A 91 -10.17 -16.28 11.14
CA GLN A 91 -11.15 -17.03 11.91
C GLN A 91 -12.15 -17.80 11.02
N SER A 92 -12.67 -17.16 9.96
CA SER A 92 -13.59 -17.83 9.03
C SER A 92 -12.89 -18.88 8.17
N LEU A 93 -11.65 -18.63 7.79
CA LEU A 93 -10.85 -19.57 7.01
C LEU A 93 -10.44 -20.77 7.86
N ALA A 94 -10.04 -20.52 9.11
CA ALA A 94 -9.75 -21.54 10.11
C ALA A 94 -10.97 -22.45 10.37
N ALA A 95 -12.16 -21.86 10.53
CA ALA A 95 -13.41 -22.62 10.67
C ALA A 95 -13.76 -23.46 9.44
N SER A 96 -13.31 -23.07 8.23
CA SER A 96 -13.58 -23.81 6.99
C SER A 96 -12.58 -24.93 6.71
N LEU A 97 -11.36 -24.79 7.23
CA LEU A 97 -10.29 -25.77 7.10
C LEU A 97 -10.23 -26.75 8.27
N ASP A 98 -11.10 -26.56 9.26
CA ASP A 98 -11.08 -27.27 10.55
C ASP A 98 -9.72 -27.15 11.25
N MET A 99 -9.23 -25.91 11.35
CA MET A 99 -7.93 -25.57 11.90
C MET A 99 -8.05 -24.52 12.99
N SER A 100 -7.03 -24.44 13.86
CA SER A 100 -6.94 -23.31 14.78
C SER A 100 -6.56 -22.02 14.05
N CYS A 101 -7.19 -20.90 14.42
CA CYS A 101 -6.85 -19.57 13.90
C CYS A 101 -5.36 -19.23 14.09
N THR A 102 -4.76 -19.71 15.19
CA THR A 102 -3.33 -19.56 15.50
C THR A 102 -2.41 -20.30 14.52
N SER A 103 -2.80 -21.48 14.04
CA SER A 103 -2.02 -22.25 13.06
C SER A 103 -2.02 -21.56 11.70
N LEU A 104 -3.17 -21.05 11.30
CA LEU A 104 -3.32 -20.28 10.07
C LEU A 104 -2.57 -18.94 10.14
N PHE A 105 -2.58 -18.27 11.30
CA PHE A 105 -1.76 -17.08 11.54
C PHE A 105 -0.25 -17.36 11.41
N ARG A 106 0.23 -18.51 11.92
CA ARG A 106 1.63 -18.94 11.73
C ARG A 106 1.95 -19.19 10.26
N CYS A 107 1.05 -19.83 9.51
CA CYS A 107 1.22 -20.02 8.06
C CYS A 107 1.33 -18.67 7.31
N LEU A 108 0.55 -17.67 7.73
CA LEU A 108 0.61 -16.32 7.19
C LEU A 108 1.96 -15.64 7.52
N LYS A 109 2.45 -15.80 8.76
CA LYS A 109 3.72 -15.23 9.21
C LYS A 109 4.92 -15.90 8.52
N ASP A 110 4.86 -17.21 8.31
CA ASP A 110 5.87 -18.01 7.63
C ASP A 110 5.80 -17.86 6.09
N GLY A 111 4.85 -17.07 5.58
CA GLY A 111 4.71 -16.73 4.16
C GLY A 111 4.09 -17.83 3.28
N LEU A 112 3.60 -18.92 3.89
CA LEU A 112 2.95 -20.04 3.20
C LEU A 112 1.56 -19.68 2.64
N ILE A 113 0.90 -18.70 3.25
CA ILE A 113 -0.33 -18.09 2.74
C ILE A 113 -0.15 -16.56 2.71
N LYS A 114 -0.76 -15.88 1.74
CA LYS A 114 -0.67 -14.42 1.61
C LYS A 114 -2.06 -13.80 1.46
N ARG A 115 -2.23 -12.59 2.01
CA ARG A 115 -3.43 -11.80 1.76
C ARG A 115 -3.29 -11.12 0.40
N HIS A 116 -4.32 -11.25 -0.42
CA HIS A 116 -4.42 -10.56 -1.70
C HIS A 116 -5.57 -9.56 -1.64
N THR A 117 -5.29 -8.32 -2.02
CA THR A 117 -6.29 -7.29 -2.27
C THR A 117 -6.41 -7.09 -3.77
N ASN A 118 -7.58 -7.33 -4.33
CA ASN A 118 -7.85 -7.13 -5.76
C ASN A 118 -8.12 -5.65 -6.04
N ALA A 119 -7.08 -4.83 -6.02
CA ALA A 119 -7.10 -3.60 -6.81
C ALA A 119 -6.64 -4.00 -8.21
N ILE A 120 -7.58 -4.21 -9.13
CA ILE A 120 -7.25 -4.49 -10.53
C ILE A 120 -6.56 -3.23 -11.06
N LYS A 121 -5.28 -3.35 -11.41
CA LYS A 121 -4.58 -2.27 -12.10
C LYS A 121 -5.15 -2.17 -13.52
N PRO A 122 -5.43 -0.97 -14.01
CA PRO A 122 -5.88 -0.81 -15.38
C PRO A 122 -4.76 -1.25 -16.34
N SER A 123 -5.15 -1.90 -17.43
CA SER A 123 -4.22 -2.21 -18.52
C SER A 123 -3.82 -0.92 -19.21
N LEU A 124 -2.54 -0.80 -19.57
CA LEU A 124 -1.98 0.36 -20.25
C LEU A 124 -1.55 -0.02 -21.66
N THR A 125 -1.84 0.87 -22.61
CA THR A 125 -1.28 0.84 -23.96
C THR A 125 0.07 1.55 -24.00
N GLU A 126 0.91 1.29 -25.01
CA GLU A 126 2.17 2.01 -25.19
C GLU A 126 1.97 3.54 -25.25
N ASN A 127 0.89 3.99 -25.88
CA ASN A 127 0.54 5.41 -25.93
C ASN A 127 0.31 5.98 -24.52
N THR A 128 -0.47 5.28 -23.69
CA THR A 128 -0.70 5.72 -22.30
C THR A 128 0.57 5.65 -21.45
N MET A 129 1.46 4.67 -21.68
CA MET A 129 2.75 4.60 -20.99
C MET A 129 3.65 5.79 -21.35
N ARG A 130 3.66 6.21 -22.62
CA ARG A 130 4.40 7.40 -23.07
C ARG A 130 3.90 8.67 -22.41
N VAL A 131 2.58 8.90 -22.41
CA VAL A 131 1.97 10.06 -21.75
C VAL A 131 2.29 10.08 -20.25
N ARG A 132 2.31 8.91 -19.60
CA ARG A 132 2.75 8.78 -18.20
C ARG A 132 4.20 9.19 -17.99
N LEU A 133 5.11 8.82 -18.90
CA LEU A 133 6.51 9.24 -18.83
C LEU A 133 6.66 10.74 -19.05
N GLU A 134 6.01 11.30 -20.07
CA GLU A 134 6.02 12.74 -20.35
C GLU A 134 5.54 13.53 -19.14
N PHE A 135 4.47 13.07 -18.49
CA PHE A 135 3.98 13.66 -17.24
C PHE A 135 5.01 13.60 -16.10
N CYS A 136 5.66 12.44 -15.88
CA CYS A 136 6.68 12.31 -14.85
C CYS A 136 7.90 13.20 -15.11
N ILE A 137 8.30 13.35 -16.38
CA ILE A 137 9.41 14.21 -16.80
C ILE A 137 9.03 15.69 -16.64
N PHE A 138 7.78 16.06 -16.97
CA PHE A 138 7.27 17.41 -16.78
C PHE A 138 7.33 17.86 -15.30
N MET A 139 7.17 16.91 -14.38
CA MET A 139 7.24 17.14 -12.94
C MET A 139 8.67 17.28 -12.38
N LEU A 140 9.70 17.09 -13.21
CA LEU A 140 11.09 17.30 -12.81
C LEU A 140 11.46 18.79 -12.83
N ASP A 141 12.29 19.18 -11.87
CA ASP A 141 12.89 20.51 -11.82
C ASP A 141 14.02 20.58 -12.84
N ARG A 142 13.78 21.37 -13.90
CA ARG A 142 14.71 21.59 -14.99
C ARG A 142 16.03 22.19 -14.53
N SER A 143 16.06 22.93 -13.42
CA SER A 143 17.28 23.53 -12.88
C SER A 143 18.24 22.50 -12.26
N THR A 144 17.73 21.32 -11.90
CA THR A 144 18.50 20.25 -11.24
C THR A 144 19.01 19.17 -12.21
N MET A 145 18.69 19.32 -13.49
CA MET A 145 19.07 18.40 -14.56
C MET A 145 20.36 18.86 -15.25
N PRO A 146 21.28 17.95 -15.64
CA PRO A 146 21.15 16.48 -15.62
C PRO A 146 21.74 15.79 -14.38
N ASP A 147 22.50 16.49 -13.53
CA ASP A 147 23.36 15.85 -12.51
C ASP A 147 22.56 15.12 -11.43
N HIS A 148 21.58 15.80 -10.83
CA HIS A 148 20.80 15.28 -9.71
C HIS A 148 19.31 15.66 -9.85
N PRO A 149 18.56 15.01 -10.78
CA PRO A 149 17.15 15.26 -11.00
C PRO A 149 16.35 15.24 -9.69
N LYS A 150 15.69 16.35 -9.39
CA LYS A 150 14.69 16.45 -8.33
C LYS A 150 13.33 16.73 -8.93
N PHE A 151 12.27 16.31 -8.26
CA PHE A 151 10.92 16.73 -8.61
C PHE A 151 10.68 18.16 -8.13
N ASN A 152 9.84 18.89 -8.86
CA ASN A 152 9.30 20.16 -8.39
C ASN A 152 8.60 19.97 -7.04
N VAL A 153 8.53 21.05 -6.26
CA VAL A 153 7.88 21.04 -4.94
C VAL A 153 6.34 20.92 -5.07
N MET A 154 5.78 21.18 -6.26
CA MET A 154 4.35 21.05 -6.59
C MET A 154 3.43 21.93 -5.75
N HIS A 155 3.94 23.01 -5.15
CA HIS A 155 3.13 23.99 -4.41
C HIS A 155 2.23 24.85 -5.32
N ASP A 156 2.54 24.86 -6.62
CA ASP A 156 1.80 25.52 -7.68
C ASP A 156 0.65 24.68 -8.25
N VAL A 157 0.44 23.46 -7.74
CA VAL A 157 -0.58 22.51 -8.25
C VAL A 157 -1.72 22.34 -7.25
N VAL A 158 -2.93 22.67 -7.69
CA VAL A 158 -4.20 22.40 -6.99
C VAL A 158 -4.80 21.12 -7.56
N HIS A 159 -4.99 20.10 -6.73
CA HIS A 159 -5.61 18.86 -7.16
C HIS A 159 -7.13 18.88 -6.92
N ILE A 160 -7.90 18.52 -7.94
CA ILE A 160 -9.36 18.38 -7.88
C ILE A 160 -9.77 17.00 -8.39
N ASP A 161 -10.75 16.40 -7.71
CA ASP A 161 -11.34 15.12 -8.09
C ASP A 161 -12.62 14.87 -7.26
N GLU A 162 -13.47 13.97 -7.71
CA GLU A 162 -14.68 13.57 -6.99
C GLU A 162 -14.55 12.19 -6.34
N LYS A 163 -15.04 12.09 -5.10
CA LYS A 163 -15.16 10.80 -4.41
C LYS A 163 -16.52 10.55 -3.83
N TRP A 164 -16.99 9.32 -4.03
CA TRP A 164 -18.15 8.77 -3.34
C TRP A 164 -17.81 8.37 -1.92
N PHE A 165 -18.48 9.00 -0.95
CA PHE A 165 -18.46 8.59 0.45
C PHE A 165 -19.67 7.72 0.77
N TYR A 166 -19.47 6.74 1.67
CA TYR A 166 -20.49 5.77 2.04
C TYR A 166 -20.69 5.79 3.56
N MET A 167 -21.95 5.77 4.00
CA MET A 167 -22.29 5.75 5.44
C MET A 167 -21.78 4.47 6.12
N THR A 168 -21.78 3.35 5.41
CA THR A 168 -21.28 2.07 5.90
C THR A 168 -20.04 1.63 5.12
N LYS A 169 -19.02 1.13 5.82
CA LYS A 169 -17.87 0.48 5.18
C LYS A 169 -18.37 -0.71 4.38
N ARG A 170 -18.22 -0.67 3.06
CA ARG A 170 -18.26 -1.88 2.25
C ARG A 170 -16.99 -2.67 2.56
N GLN A 171 -17.03 -3.52 3.57
CA GLN A 171 -15.93 -4.43 3.86
C GLN A 171 -15.86 -5.49 2.74
N SER A 172 -15.11 -5.20 1.67
CA SER A 172 -14.70 -6.21 0.70
C SER A 172 -13.23 -6.58 0.90
N LEU A 173 -12.92 -7.18 2.05
CA LEU A 173 -11.91 -8.24 2.12
C LEU A 173 -12.67 -9.55 1.94
N ILE A 174 -13.02 -9.86 0.69
CA ILE A 174 -13.68 -11.10 0.27
C ILE A 174 -13.31 -11.35 -1.18
N ILE A 175 -12.96 -12.58 -1.51
CA ILE A 175 -12.91 -13.03 -2.90
C ILE A 175 -14.41 -13.15 -3.37
N PHE A 176 -14.77 -12.74 -4.59
CA PHE A 176 -16.10 -12.14 -4.95
C PHE A 176 -17.19 -13.15 -5.48
N ILE A 177 -18.53 -12.92 -5.66
CA ILE A 177 -19.43 -11.74 -5.99
C ILE A 177 -20.86 -11.85 -5.28
N PRO A 178 -21.88 -10.95 -5.47
CA PRO A 178 -22.31 -9.86 -4.57
C PRO A 178 -23.81 -9.92 -4.11
N LEU A 179 -24.28 -9.03 -3.21
CA LEU A 179 -25.63 -8.40 -3.32
C LEU A 179 -25.91 -7.29 -2.28
N LYS A 180 -26.82 -6.40 -2.70
CA LYS A 180 -27.59 -5.32 -2.03
C LYS A 180 -27.09 -3.86 -2.17
N LYS A 181 -28.07 -3.02 -2.55
CA LYS A 181 -28.02 -1.60 -2.96
C LYS A 181 -27.53 -0.70 -1.82
N LEU A 182 -26.57 0.19 -2.14
CA LEU A 182 -26.11 1.28 -1.27
C LEU A 182 -26.76 2.61 -1.68
N HIS A 183 -27.06 3.44 -0.68
CA HIS A 183 -27.31 4.88 -0.88
C HIS A 183 -25.99 5.56 -1.26
N ARG A 184 -26.02 6.37 -2.32
CA ARG A 184 -24.88 7.07 -2.94
C ARG A 184 -25.04 8.57 -2.68
N ILE A 185 -23.99 9.27 -2.23
CA ILE A 185 -24.01 10.75 -2.13
C ILE A 185 -23.15 11.35 -3.23
N ALA A 186 -23.80 12.07 -4.14
CA ALA A 186 -23.18 12.86 -5.21
C ALA A 186 -22.85 14.27 -4.71
N LEU A 187 -22.29 15.15 -5.56
CA LEU A 187 -22.29 16.60 -5.30
C LEU A 187 -23.67 17.05 -4.79
N VAL A 188 -23.68 17.74 -3.66
CA VAL A 188 -24.91 18.08 -2.94
C VAL A 188 -25.21 19.56 -3.11
N LYS A 189 -26.40 19.90 -3.60
CA LYS A 189 -26.91 21.27 -3.56
C LYS A 189 -27.86 21.40 -2.38
N VAL A 190 -27.68 22.47 -1.60
CA VAL A 190 -28.60 22.84 -0.51
C VAL A 190 -29.77 23.60 -1.15
N HIS A 191 -30.98 23.07 -1.03
CA HIS A 191 -32.18 23.72 -1.55
C HIS A 191 -33.22 23.93 -0.44
N PRO A 192 -33.96 25.05 -0.45
CA PRO A 192 -35.09 25.23 0.46
C PRO A 192 -36.22 24.25 0.09
N VAL A 193 -36.77 23.56 1.09
CA VAL A 193 -37.91 22.65 0.92
C VAL A 193 -39.15 23.43 0.48
N GLN A 194 -39.60 23.16 -0.76
CA GLN A 194 -40.69 23.89 -1.42
C GLN A 194 -42.10 23.49 -0.96
N ARG A 195 -42.28 22.37 -0.25
CA ARG A 195 -43.59 21.89 0.24
C ARG A 195 -43.51 21.45 1.70
N LYS A 196 -44.52 21.79 2.49
CA LYS A 196 -44.69 21.30 3.87
C LYS A 196 -44.90 19.78 3.83
N ILE A 197 -43.94 19.00 4.33
CA ILE A 197 -44.06 17.54 4.48
C ILE A 197 -44.28 17.25 5.96
N ARG A 198 -45.06 16.21 6.28
CA ARG A 198 -45.35 15.79 7.66
C ARG A 198 -44.01 15.66 8.42
N ASN A 199 -43.79 16.55 9.41
CA ASN A 199 -42.58 16.74 10.24
C ASN A 199 -41.47 17.70 9.71
N ARG A 200 -41.68 18.51 8.66
CA ARG A 200 -40.74 19.58 8.26
C ARG A 200 -41.46 20.85 7.78
N ALA A 201 -41.07 22.01 8.28
CA ALA A 201 -41.60 23.30 7.85
C ALA A 201 -41.13 23.64 6.41
N ALA A 202 -41.97 24.35 5.64
CA ALA A 202 -41.56 24.90 4.36
C ALA A 202 -40.41 25.90 4.58
N GLY A 203 -39.36 25.84 3.75
CA GLY A 203 -38.16 26.68 3.87
C GLY A 203 -36.98 26.06 4.63
N THR A 204 -37.12 24.87 5.22
CA THR A 204 -35.96 24.14 5.78
C THR A 204 -34.98 23.79 4.65
N MET A 205 -33.68 24.02 4.87
CA MET A 205 -32.62 23.69 3.91
C MET A 205 -32.42 22.17 3.84
N GLU A 206 -32.63 21.57 2.66
CA GLU A 206 -32.47 20.14 2.41
C GLU A 206 -31.28 19.88 1.47
N LEU A 207 -30.49 18.87 1.83
CA LEU A 207 -29.39 18.37 1.02
C LEU A 207 -29.94 17.44 -0.07
N LYS A 208 -29.96 17.89 -1.32
CA LYS A 208 -30.34 17.04 -2.45
C LYS A 208 -29.11 16.58 -3.22
N PRO A 209 -28.91 15.26 -3.37
CA PRO A 209 -27.84 14.75 -4.22
C PRO A 209 -28.15 15.09 -5.69
N MET A 210 -27.17 15.63 -6.41
CA MET A 210 -27.29 15.78 -7.86
C MET A 210 -27.27 14.39 -8.50
N THR A 211 -28.33 14.04 -9.23
CA THR A 211 -28.48 12.71 -9.85
C THR A 211 -27.59 12.50 -11.08
N SER A 212 -27.18 13.58 -11.74
CA SER A 212 -26.14 13.57 -12.78
C SER A 212 -25.36 14.89 -12.75
N ILE A 213 -24.04 14.83 -12.75
CA ILE A 213 -23.16 16.00 -12.88
C ILE A 213 -22.78 16.10 -14.36
N LYS A 214 -23.11 17.22 -15.01
CA LYS A 214 -22.72 17.49 -16.40
C LYS A 214 -21.42 18.30 -16.45
N ARG A 215 -20.83 18.39 -17.63
CA ARG A 215 -19.60 19.19 -17.84
C ARG A 215 -19.81 20.65 -17.50
N GLU A 216 -20.98 21.18 -17.85
CA GLU A 216 -21.35 22.56 -17.59
C GLU A 216 -21.47 22.83 -16.08
N ASP A 217 -21.99 21.87 -15.30
CA ASP A 217 -22.07 21.99 -13.84
C ASP A 217 -20.66 22.05 -13.21
N ILE A 218 -19.73 21.21 -13.69
CA ILE A 218 -18.33 21.22 -13.21
C ILE A 218 -17.65 22.53 -13.60
N LYS A 219 -17.84 22.99 -14.85
CA LYS A 219 -17.28 24.26 -15.32
C LYS A 219 -17.76 25.44 -14.49
N GLU A 220 -19.07 25.53 -14.26
CA GLU A 220 -19.66 26.57 -13.42
C GLU A 220 -19.12 26.49 -11.99
N PHE A 221 -19.03 25.29 -11.41
CA PHE A 221 -18.45 25.11 -10.08
C PHE A 221 -16.99 25.57 -10.00
N LEU A 222 -16.17 25.23 -10.99
CA LEU A 222 -14.78 25.67 -11.06
C LEU A 222 -14.68 27.19 -11.10
N ILE A 223 -15.47 27.83 -11.98
CA ILE A 223 -15.40 29.27 -12.21
C ILE A 223 -15.98 30.06 -11.03
N GLU A 224 -17.10 29.63 -10.48
CA GLU A 224 -17.82 30.38 -9.44
C GLU A 224 -17.34 30.08 -8.02
N LYS A 225 -16.79 28.88 -7.77
CA LYS A 225 -16.40 28.45 -6.42
C LYS A 225 -14.90 28.25 -6.28
N VAL A 226 -14.26 27.57 -7.22
CA VAL A 226 -12.84 27.21 -7.08
C VAL A 226 -11.92 28.38 -7.38
N LEU A 227 -12.07 29.04 -8.54
CA LEU A 227 -11.21 30.16 -8.93
C LEU A 227 -11.20 31.29 -7.89
N PRO A 228 -12.36 31.78 -7.37
CA PRO A 228 -12.35 32.84 -6.37
C PRO A 228 -11.64 32.43 -5.07
N ARG A 229 -11.77 31.17 -4.64
CA ARG A 229 -11.10 30.66 -3.44
C ARG A 229 -9.59 30.51 -3.61
N ILE A 230 -9.14 30.12 -4.80
CA ILE A 230 -7.72 30.12 -5.15
C ILE A 230 -7.18 31.55 -5.01
N ARG A 231 -7.81 32.53 -5.66
CA ARG A 231 -7.35 33.93 -5.61
C ARG A 231 -7.32 34.53 -4.21
N GLU A 232 -8.31 34.20 -3.38
CA GLU A 232 -8.39 34.66 -2.00
C GLU A 232 -7.26 34.08 -1.12
N ARG A 233 -6.88 32.82 -1.35
CA ARG A 233 -5.96 32.08 -0.46
C ARG A 233 -4.55 31.90 -1.03
N TRP A 234 -4.30 32.26 -2.28
CA TRP A 234 -3.00 32.05 -2.90
C TRP A 234 -1.89 32.84 -2.19
N PRO A 235 -0.72 32.26 -1.94
CA PRO A 235 0.39 32.96 -1.32
C PRO A 235 0.80 34.20 -2.14
N ARG A 236 0.92 35.35 -1.46
CA ARG A 236 1.30 36.62 -2.12
C ARG A 236 2.70 36.56 -2.73
N GLU A 237 3.59 35.78 -2.12
CA GLU A 237 4.96 35.52 -2.58
C GLU A 237 5.04 34.76 -3.91
N ASP A 238 3.99 34.04 -4.28
CA ASP A 238 3.87 33.30 -5.53
C ASP A 238 2.96 34.00 -6.55
N PHE A 239 2.56 35.24 -6.29
CA PHE A 239 1.72 36.00 -7.22
C PHE A 239 2.44 36.22 -8.57
N GLY A 240 1.71 36.04 -9.66
CA GLY A 240 2.24 36.14 -11.03
C GLY A 240 2.94 34.88 -11.54
N LYS A 241 3.13 33.84 -10.71
CA LYS A 241 3.57 32.52 -11.17
C LYS A 241 2.39 31.73 -11.75
N PRO A 242 2.62 30.83 -12.72
CA PRO A 242 1.57 29.96 -13.22
C PRO A 242 1.07 29.02 -12.11
N ILE A 243 -0.24 28.81 -12.08
CA ILE A 243 -0.92 27.90 -11.16
C ILE A 243 -1.57 26.80 -12.01
N TYR A 244 -1.43 25.56 -11.59
CA TYR A 244 -2.04 24.43 -12.28
C TYR A 244 -3.17 23.83 -11.47
N ILE A 245 -4.30 23.55 -12.10
CA ILE A 245 -5.37 22.74 -11.54
C ILE A 245 -5.29 21.37 -12.20
N GLN A 246 -4.91 20.34 -11.44
CA GLN A 246 -4.85 18.96 -11.90
C GLN A 246 -6.21 18.28 -11.71
N GLN A 247 -6.75 17.70 -12.78
CA GLN A 247 -7.98 16.90 -12.79
C GLN A 247 -7.78 15.56 -13.53
N ASP A 248 -8.73 14.64 -13.39
CA ASP A 248 -8.75 13.39 -14.16
C ASP A 248 -9.29 13.57 -15.59
N ASN A 249 -9.27 12.50 -16.40
CA ASN A 249 -9.78 12.52 -17.78
C ASN A 249 -11.26 12.08 -17.91
N ALA A 250 -12.08 12.25 -16.87
CA ALA A 250 -13.50 11.96 -16.95
C ALA A 250 -14.15 12.79 -18.07
N ARG A 251 -15.11 12.19 -18.79
CA ARG A 251 -15.80 12.87 -19.90
C ARG A 251 -16.49 14.16 -19.49
N THR A 252 -16.87 14.27 -18.21
CA THR A 252 -17.53 15.43 -17.61
C THR A 252 -16.55 16.54 -17.26
N HIS A 253 -15.23 16.32 -17.30
CA HIS A 253 -14.28 17.37 -16.98
C HIS A 253 -14.14 18.39 -18.11
N VAL A 254 -13.68 19.59 -17.71
CA VAL A 254 -13.51 20.73 -18.60
C VAL A 254 -12.24 20.53 -19.43
N ASP A 255 -12.32 20.77 -20.73
CA ASP A 255 -11.14 20.70 -21.57
C ASP A 255 -10.13 21.79 -21.18
N PRO A 256 -8.81 21.50 -21.06
CA PRO A 256 -7.79 22.52 -20.82
C PRO A 256 -7.77 23.68 -21.85
N THR A 257 -8.33 23.47 -23.04
CA THR A 257 -8.46 24.50 -24.07
C THR A 257 -9.81 25.26 -24.03
N ASP A 258 -10.69 25.00 -23.05
CA ASP A 258 -11.97 25.72 -22.93
C ASP A 258 -11.74 27.23 -22.74
N GLU A 259 -12.14 28.02 -23.74
CA GLU A 259 -11.90 29.46 -23.79
C GLU A 259 -12.57 30.21 -22.65
N TYR A 260 -13.77 29.80 -22.25
CA TYR A 260 -14.52 30.43 -21.18
C TYR A 260 -13.83 30.25 -19.83
N PHE A 261 -13.36 29.02 -19.56
CA PHE A 261 -12.54 28.75 -18.39
C PHE A 261 -11.24 29.55 -18.43
N ARG A 262 -10.50 29.56 -19.55
CA ARG A 262 -9.22 30.29 -19.67
C ARG A 262 -9.38 31.80 -19.45
N ALA A 263 -10.44 32.39 -20.00
CA ALA A 263 -10.76 33.80 -19.80
C ALA A 263 -11.03 34.10 -18.33
N ALA A 264 -11.84 33.28 -17.65
CA ALA A 264 -12.09 33.42 -16.22
C ALA A 264 -10.80 33.21 -15.41
N ALA A 265 -10.03 32.17 -15.71
CA ALA A 265 -8.81 31.79 -15.01
C ALA A 265 -7.69 32.84 -15.11
N SER A 266 -7.68 33.65 -16.18
CA SER A 266 -6.70 34.71 -16.42
C SER A 266 -7.05 36.06 -15.77
N GLN A 267 -8.20 36.16 -15.09
CA GLN A 267 -8.64 37.40 -14.46
C GLN A 267 -7.76 37.76 -13.25
N GLN A 268 -7.72 39.06 -12.92
CA GLN A 268 -7.04 39.59 -11.73
C GLN A 268 -5.52 39.30 -11.70
N GLY A 269 -4.90 39.14 -12.88
CA GLY A 269 -3.44 38.94 -13.01
C GLY A 269 -2.95 37.54 -12.66
N PHE A 270 -3.87 36.57 -12.49
CA PHE A 270 -3.52 35.17 -12.28
C PHE A 270 -3.33 34.45 -13.62
N ASP A 271 -2.45 33.45 -13.66
CA ASP A 271 -2.30 32.52 -14.79
C ASP A 271 -2.65 31.11 -14.29
N ILE A 272 -3.95 30.81 -14.21
CA ILE A 272 -4.45 29.51 -13.76
C ILE A 272 -4.73 28.63 -14.98
N ARG A 273 -4.11 27.44 -15.02
CA ARG A 273 -4.17 26.50 -16.16
C ARG A 273 -4.72 25.16 -15.70
N LEU A 274 -5.60 24.56 -16.50
CA LEU A 274 -5.99 23.17 -16.28
C LEU A 274 -4.91 22.24 -16.83
N MET A 275 -4.65 21.16 -16.10
CA MET A 275 -3.84 20.05 -16.56
C MET A 275 -4.57 18.74 -16.27
N CYS A 276 -4.49 17.82 -17.21
CA CYS A 276 -5.06 16.50 -17.03
C CYS A 276 -3.97 15.52 -16.62
N GLN A 277 -4.26 14.67 -15.64
CA GLN A 277 -3.37 13.55 -15.33
C GLN A 277 -3.36 12.53 -16.47
N PRO A 278 -2.35 11.65 -16.58
CA PRO A 278 -2.36 10.61 -17.60
C PRO A 278 -3.56 9.66 -17.46
N PRO A 279 -4.17 9.18 -18.57
CA PRO A 279 -5.28 8.24 -18.50
C PRO A 279 -4.95 7.01 -17.67
N ASN A 280 -5.94 6.46 -16.96
CA ASN A 280 -5.81 5.23 -16.17
C ASN A 280 -4.66 5.25 -15.14
N SER A 281 -4.37 6.41 -14.55
CA SER A 281 -3.20 6.60 -13.68
C SER A 281 -3.55 7.10 -12.27
N PRO A 282 -4.35 6.34 -11.49
CA PRO A 282 -4.71 6.74 -10.13
C PRO A 282 -3.51 6.81 -9.18
N ASP A 283 -2.40 6.15 -9.55
CA ASP A 283 -1.11 6.21 -8.85
C ASP A 283 -0.35 7.54 -9.05
N LEU A 284 -0.81 8.38 -9.99
CA LEU A 284 -0.28 9.71 -10.29
C LEU A 284 -1.21 10.85 -9.81
N ASN A 285 -2.23 10.52 -9.01
CA ASN A 285 -3.15 11.46 -8.39
C ASN A 285 -2.98 11.43 -6.87
N ILE A 286 -2.65 12.57 -6.26
CA ILE A 286 -2.49 12.61 -4.79
C ILE A 286 -3.80 12.27 -4.06
N LEU A 287 -4.94 12.62 -4.66
CA LEU A 287 -6.25 12.43 -4.07
C LEU A 287 -6.56 10.93 -3.93
N ASP A 288 -6.42 10.19 -5.03
CA ASP A 288 -6.58 8.73 -5.05
C ASP A 288 -5.50 7.98 -4.26
N LEU A 289 -4.25 8.44 -4.34
CA LEU A 289 -3.09 7.75 -3.78
C LEU A 289 -3.17 7.65 -2.26
N GLY A 290 -3.76 8.63 -1.58
CA GLY A 290 -3.83 8.61 -0.12
C GLY A 290 -4.87 9.51 0.51
N PHE A 291 -5.13 10.70 -0.03
CA PHE A 291 -5.91 11.71 0.67
C PHE A 291 -7.33 11.24 0.92
N PHE A 292 -7.99 10.78 -0.14
CA PHE A 292 -9.34 10.27 -0.07
C PHE A 292 -9.51 9.05 0.83
N ASN A 293 -8.53 8.14 0.83
CA ASN A 293 -8.56 6.98 1.72
C ASN A 293 -8.38 7.39 3.18
N ALA A 294 -7.60 8.45 3.45
CA ALA A 294 -7.43 8.99 4.79
C ALA A 294 -8.71 9.66 5.32
N ILE A 295 -9.32 10.57 4.54
CA ILE A 295 -10.58 11.21 4.89
C ILE A 295 -11.69 10.17 5.09
N GLN A 296 -11.78 9.17 4.21
CA GLN A 296 -12.77 8.11 4.35
C GLN A 296 -12.53 7.27 5.62
N THR A 297 -11.27 7.06 6.01
CA THR A 297 -10.94 6.32 7.24
C THR A 297 -11.43 7.09 8.47
N LEU A 298 -11.15 8.38 8.55
CA LEU A 298 -11.59 9.27 9.65
C LEU A 298 -13.11 9.38 9.70
N GLN A 299 -13.75 9.61 8.56
CA GLN A 299 -15.21 9.69 8.46
C GLN A 299 -15.90 8.42 8.99
N HIS A 300 -15.31 7.25 8.79
CA HIS A 300 -15.85 5.99 9.28
C HIS A 300 -15.74 5.77 10.79
N GLU A 301 -14.89 6.53 11.50
CA GLU A 301 -14.82 6.50 12.96
C GLU A 301 -16.06 7.16 13.59
N VAL A 302 -16.67 8.11 12.89
CA VAL A 302 -17.86 8.87 13.34
C VAL A 302 -19.18 8.07 13.21
N CYS A 303 -19.23 7.06 12.32
CA CYS A 303 -20.41 6.20 12.08
C CYS A 303 -21.73 6.97 11.81
N PRO A 304 -21.80 7.80 10.75
CA PRO A 304 -22.95 8.66 10.49
C PRO A 304 -24.20 7.85 10.10
N LYS A 305 -25.36 8.25 10.63
CA LYS A 305 -26.68 7.62 10.42
C LYS A 305 -27.59 8.42 9.51
N THR A 306 -27.25 9.68 9.21
CA THR A 306 -27.96 10.53 8.25
C THR A 306 -27.02 11.09 7.18
N THR A 307 -27.59 11.58 6.08
CA THR A 307 -26.83 12.25 5.00
C THR A 307 -26.14 13.52 5.49
N GLU A 308 -26.81 14.28 6.36
CA GLU A 308 -26.33 15.49 6.99
C GLU A 308 -25.14 15.21 7.90
N GLU A 309 -25.25 14.18 8.76
CA GLU A 309 -24.15 13.72 9.61
C GLU A 309 -22.96 13.24 8.78
N LEU A 310 -23.20 12.57 7.65
CA LEU A 310 -22.13 12.13 6.77
C LEU A 310 -21.38 13.32 6.15
N VAL A 311 -22.10 14.33 5.64
CA VAL A 311 -21.47 15.55 5.11
C VAL A 311 -20.68 16.27 6.19
N TYR A 312 -21.25 16.38 7.40
CA TYR A 312 -20.55 16.96 8.55
C TYR A 312 -19.28 16.19 8.91
N ALA A 313 -19.36 14.86 8.98
CA ALA A 313 -18.22 14.00 9.30
C ALA A 313 -17.09 14.11 8.26
N VAL A 314 -17.44 14.18 6.96
CA VAL A 314 -16.45 14.39 5.89
C VAL A 314 -15.78 15.76 6.04
N LYS A 315 -16.56 16.82 6.28
CA LYS A 315 -16.04 18.18 6.47
C LYS A 315 -15.12 18.26 7.69
N ASN A 316 -15.54 17.71 8.82
CA ASN A 316 -14.73 17.68 10.04
C ASN A 316 -13.43 16.88 9.83
N SER A 317 -13.53 15.73 9.16
CA SER A 317 -12.35 14.92 8.81
C SER A 317 -11.36 15.67 7.91
N PHE A 318 -11.86 16.53 7.01
CA PHE A 318 -11.04 17.39 6.17
C PHE A 318 -10.34 18.48 7.00
N ASP A 319 -11.09 19.18 7.85
CA ASP A 319 -10.58 20.28 8.68
C ASP A 319 -9.53 19.78 9.71
N GLU A 320 -9.70 18.58 10.25
CA GLU A 320 -8.75 17.95 11.19
C GLU A 320 -7.53 17.32 10.51
N TYR A 321 -7.54 17.14 9.19
CA TYR A 321 -6.45 16.45 8.50
C TYR A 321 -5.18 17.30 8.42
N SER A 322 -4.16 16.91 9.20
CA SER A 322 -2.90 17.66 9.29
C SER A 322 -2.17 17.80 7.94
N SER A 323 -1.67 19.02 7.68
CA SER A 323 -0.78 19.31 6.54
C SER A 323 0.47 18.43 6.49
N LYS A 324 1.01 18.00 7.64
CA LYS A 324 2.13 17.04 7.70
C LYS A 324 1.76 15.71 7.06
N HIS A 325 0.54 15.23 7.28
CA HIS A 325 0.05 14.00 6.66
C HIS A 325 -0.16 14.15 5.15
N VAL A 326 -0.56 15.34 4.67
CA VAL A 326 -0.64 15.64 3.23
C VAL A 326 0.73 15.52 2.58
N ASN A 327 1.78 16.08 3.18
CA ASN A 327 3.15 16.02 2.64
C ASN A 327 3.64 14.57 2.45
N ARG A 328 3.26 13.66 3.36
CA ARG A 328 3.54 12.22 3.23
C ARG A 328 2.93 11.59 1.98
N ILE A 329 1.84 12.16 1.44
CA ILE A 329 1.22 11.67 0.20
C ILE A 329 2.01 12.19 -1.01
N PHE A 330 2.44 13.46 -1.02
CA PHE A 330 3.34 14.00 -2.05
C PHE A 330 4.65 13.22 -2.18
N LEU A 331 5.29 12.86 -1.07
CA LEU A 331 6.49 11.99 -1.10
C LEU A 331 6.22 10.61 -1.72
N THR A 332 4.99 10.10 -1.58
CA THR A 332 4.57 8.84 -2.21
C THR A 332 4.36 9.04 -3.70
N LEU A 333 3.74 10.15 -4.09
CA LEU A 333 3.53 10.50 -5.48
C LEU A 333 4.88 10.60 -6.22
N GLN A 334 5.86 11.32 -5.66
CA GLN A 334 7.22 11.38 -6.21
C GLN A 334 7.87 9.99 -6.35
N SER A 335 7.64 9.11 -5.36
CA SER A 335 8.13 7.72 -5.43
C SER A 335 7.43 6.91 -6.53
N CYS A 336 6.11 7.07 -6.71
CA CYS A 336 5.37 6.47 -7.81
C CYS A 336 5.84 6.99 -9.18
N MET A 337 6.09 8.29 -9.32
CA MET A 337 6.66 8.87 -10.55
C MET A 337 8.05 8.27 -10.85
N LYS A 338 8.90 8.12 -9.82
CA LYS A 338 10.22 7.48 -9.97
C LYS A 338 10.11 6.02 -10.43
N GLU A 339 9.21 5.24 -9.82
CA GLU A 339 8.99 3.85 -10.25
C GLU A 339 8.40 3.80 -11.67
N THR A 340 7.46 4.68 -12.01
CA THR A 340 6.88 4.80 -13.36
C THR A 340 7.98 5.04 -14.39
N MET A 341 8.95 5.92 -14.11
CA MET A 341 10.10 6.13 -15.00
C MET A 341 10.98 4.89 -15.12
N LYS A 342 11.27 4.18 -14.02
CA LYS A 342 12.07 2.93 -14.04
C LYS A 342 11.41 1.83 -14.87
N VAL A 343 10.09 1.68 -14.79
CA VAL A 343 9.33 0.68 -15.54
C VAL A 343 8.83 1.21 -16.90
N ARG A 344 9.44 2.29 -17.41
CA ARG A 344 9.17 2.85 -18.75
C ARG A 344 7.69 3.18 -19.00
N GLY A 345 7.04 3.78 -18.00
CA GLY A 345 5.65 4.24 -18.09
C GLY A 345 4.60 3.21 -17.69
N SER A 346 4.99 1.96 -17.48
CA SER A 346 4.09 0.91 -16.96
C SER A 346 3.63 1.22 -15.53
N ASN A 347 2.56 0.57 -15.10
CA ASN A 347 2.10 0.57 -13.71
C ASN A 347 2.48 -0.74 -12.98
N ASP A 348 3.37 -1.56 -13.54
CA ASP A 348 3.81 -2.83 -12.97
C ASP A 348 4.87 -2.65 -11.86
N TYR A 349 4.48 -1.94 -10.81
CA TYR A 349 5.26 -1.79 -9.60
C TYR A 349 4.35 -1.75 -8.38
N LYS A 350 4.88 -2.06 -7.19
CA LYS A 350 4.13 -1.88 -5.95
C LYS A 350 4.35 -0.46 -5.46
N ILE A 351 3.30 0.20 -4.98
CA ILE A 351 3.41 1.53 -4.37
C ILE A 351 4.49 1.47 -3.28
N PRO A 352 5.58 2.25 -3.38
CA PRO A 352 6.68 2.17 -2.43
C PRO A 352 6.24 2.52 -1.01
N HIS A 353 6.48 1.61 -0.07
CA HIS A 353 6.28 1.86 1.36
C HIS A 353 7.50 2.58 1.92
N LEU A 354 7.49 3.91 1.80
CA LEU A 354 8.50 4.76 2.42
C LEU A 354 8.33 4.73 3.95
N LYS A 355 9.42 4.69 4.71
CA LYS A 355 9.40 4.95 6.17
C LYS A 355 9.19 6.44 6.40
N LYS A 356 8.03 6.97 6.03
CA LYS A 356 7.75 8.41 5.86
C LYS A 356 8.05 9.22 7.12
N ALA A 357 7.87 8.64 8.31
CA ALA A 357 8.22 9.25 9.59
C ALA A 357 9.72 9.61 9.74
N ILE A 358 10.61 9.01 8.96
CA ILE A 358 12.07 9.25 9.00
C ILE A 358 12.49 10.36 8.02
N MET A 359 11.67 10.67 7.01
CA MET A 359 12.00 11.63 5.95
C MET A 359 11.43 13.04 6.21
N GLU A 360 10.82 13.27 7.38
CA GLU A 360 10.29 14.56 7.83
C GLU A 360 11.36 15.46 8.47
N LYS A 361 12.60 15.42 7.98
CA LYS A 361 13.69 16.29 8.45
C LYS A 361 13.75 17.59 7.69
#